data_AF-A0A956H980-F1
#
_entry.id   AF-A0A956H980-F1
#
_cell.length_a   1.000
_cell.length_b   1.000
_cell.length_c   1.000
_cell.angle_alpha   90.00
_cell.angle_beta   90.00
_cell.angle_gamma   90.00
#
_symmetry.space_group_name_H-M   'P 1'
#
loop_
_entity.id
_entity.type
_entity.pdbx_description
1 polymer ?
#
loop_
_entity_poly.entity_id
_entity_poly.type
_entity_poly.pdbx_seq_one_letter_code
_entity_poly.pdbx_strand_id
1 'polypeptide(L)'
;LAARHGEELLFNRWQKGQNAVEAGRSKRPHAFLIPREGQRDAAAVHRLLTLLAFHRIEVDEVEGLGAKGQQLRGVKDPVTVHDGDWLVRMDQPHRNFAKTLLLPQPFPKSAADNQKPYDDVAWSLDYMLGVTVTPVDDPAALGLAGRRLSAVPELPGTVEAGSRWIIEHRGQAALASLRWALPEGAEVLALREPWQGHGVGSLVIAGVGRDQLAAAVEPLHLHAVAIAEAPPTAATVAVNRPRVALFHSWRYTQDSGWLRFTLEQLQIPYTLIDKDDLRQGDLRNQYDLILIPSMGDMSFRDLVHGIDRKWSPLAYTQTAEYPSHGVIDSSPDITGGMGFEGL
;
A
#
# COMPACT_ATOMS: atom_id res chain seq x y z
N LEU A 1 -27.65 10.41 23.51
CA LEU A 1 -26.84 11.59 23.92
C LEU A 1 -26.65 12.59 22.77
N ALA A 2 -26.10 12.20 21.61
CA ALA A 2 -25.84 13.14 20.50
C ALA A 2 -27.05 13.99 20.07
N ALA A 3 -28.25 13.40 19.98
CA ALA A 3 -29.49 14.12 19.62
C ALA A 3 -29.94 15.19 20.65
N ARG A 4 -29.49 15.12 21.90
CA ARG A 4 -29.86 16.08 22.96
C ARG A 4 -28.83 17.22 23.12
N HIS A 5 -27.61 17.04 22.61
CA HIS A 5 -26.49 17.97 22.75
C HIS A 5 -25.93 18.41 21.38
N GLY A 6 -26.78 18.44 20.35
CA GLY A 6 -26.34 18.69 18.97
C GLY A 6 -25.62 20.04 18.81
N GLU A 7 -26.18 21.12 19.36
CA GLU A 7 -25.59 22.46 19.31
C GLU A 7 -24.23 22.52 20.00
N GLU A 8 -24.13 21.94 21.20
CA GLU A 8 -22.89 21.88 21.98
C GLU A 8 -21.81 21.08 21.24
N LEU A 9 -22.16 19.93 20.64
CA LEU A 9 -21.22 19.12 19.86
C LEU A 9 -20.72 19.86 18.61
N LEU A 10 -21.60 20.59 17.92
CA LEU A 10 -21.23 21.40 16.75
C LEU A 10 -20.35 22.59 17.15
N PHE A 11 -20.69 23.30 18.22
CA PHE A 11 -19.89 24.40 18.75
C PHE A 11 -18.51 23.92 19.20
N ASN A 12 -18.43 22.82 19.94
CA ASN A 12 -17.15 22.23 20.37
C ASN A 12 -16.30 21.79 19.17
N ARG A 13 -16.92 21.24 18.12
CA ARG A 13 -16.21 20.90 16.87
C ARG A 13 -15.64 22.16 16.20
N TRP A 14 -16.43 23.23 16.10
CA TRP A 14 -16.00 24.51 15.54
C TRP A 14 -14.87 25.12 16.38
N GLN A 15 -15.03 25.21 17.70
CA GLN A 15 -14.04 25.77 18.62
C GLN A 15 -12.72 24.99 18.56
N LYS A 16 -12.77 23.65 18.51
CA LYS A 16 -11.58 22.80 18.34
C LYS A 16 -10.87 23.11 17.03
N GLY A 17 -11.61 23.34 15.94
CA GLY A 17 -11.06 23.75 14.65
C GLY A 17 -10.37 25.11 14.70
N GLN A 18 -11.00 26.12 15.31
CA GLN A 18 -10.40 27.46 15.47
C GLN A 18 -9.11 27.41 16.30
N ASN A 19 -9.15 26.71 17.44
CA ASN A 19 -7.98 26.53 18.29
C ASN A 19 -6.84 25.82 17.54
N ALA A 20 -7.18 24.88 16.63
CA ALA A 20 -6.19 24.19 15.80
C ALA A 20 -5.55 25.13 14.78
N VAL A 21 -6.33 25.98 14.10
CA VAL A 21 -5.83 27.00 13.16
C VAL A 21 -4.91 28.00 13.87
N GLU A 22 -5.33 28.54 15.02
CA GLU A 22 -4.52 29.46 15.83
C GLU A 22 -3.22 28.81 16.31
N ALA A 23 -3.27 27.54 16.74
CA ALA A 23 -2.08 26.78 17.09
C ALA A 23 -1.16 26.54 15.89
N GLY A 24 -1.70 26.42 14.67
CA GLY A 24 -0.93 26.32 13.43
C GLY A 24 -0.10 27.56 13.12
N ARG A 25 -0.69 28.73 13.38
CA ARG A 25 -0.03 30.03 13.18
C ARG A 25 1.04 30.31 14.23
N SER A 26 0.83 29.85 15.47
CA SER A 26 1.67 30.24 16.62
C SER A 26 2.65 29.16 17.10
N LYS A 27 2.42 27.88 16.77
CA LYS A 27 3.20 26.75 17.30
C LYS A 27 3.72 25.85 16.20
N ARG A 28 5.01 25.59 16.24
CA ARG A 28 5.71 24.67 15.35
C ARG A 28 5.19 23.21 15.38
N PRO A 29 5.40 22.43 14.29
CA PRO A 29 5.80 22.92 12.97
C PRO A 29 4.69 23.80 12.35
N HIS A 30 5.03 24.67 11.41
CA HIS A 30 4.08 25.51 10.67
C HIS A 30 3.63 24.86 9.37
N ALA A 31 4.40 23.94 8.81
CA ALA A 31 3.98 23.10 7.70
C ALA A 31 4.70 21.75 7.73
N PHE A 32 4.21 20.79 6.95
CA PHE A 32 4.99 19.64 6.52
C PHE A 32 5.23 19.74 5.02
N LEU A 33 6.48 19.60 4.60
CA LEU A 33 6.90 19.52 3.20
C LEU A 33 6.91 18.06 2.74
N ILE A 34 6.23 17.80 1.64
CA ILE A 34 6.33 16.56 0.87
C ILE A 34 6.97 16.95 -0.46
N PRO A 35 8.28 16.70 -0.65
CA PRO A 35 8.96 17.01 -1.90
C PRO A 35 8.33 16.26 -3.06
N ARG A 36 8.19 16.92 -4.21
CA ARG A 36 7.73 16.28 -5.45
C ARG A 36 8.80 15.36 -6.04
N GLU A 37 10.04 15.82 -6.00
CA GLU A 37 11.20 15.10 -6.50
C GLU A 37 11.95 14.36 -5.39
N GLY A 38 12.80 13.41 -5.77
CA GLY A 38 13.65 12.67 -4.82
C GLY A 38 12.91 11.66 -3.94
N GLN A 39 11.60 11.46 -4.15
CA GLN A 39 10.84 10.41 -3.48
C GLN A 39 11.24 9.03 -4.00
N ARG A 40 11.24 8.04 -3.10
CA ARG A 40 11.64 6.67 -3.43
C ARG A 40 10.60 5.98 -4.31
N ASP A 41 9.32 6.17 -3.99
CA ASP A 41 8.17 5.49 -4.57
C ASP A 41 7.01 6.49 -4.77
N ALA A 42 6.66 6.76 -6.03
CA ALA A 42 5.59 7.69 -6.38
C ALA A 42 4.19 7.14 -6.01
N ALA A 43 4.00 5.81 -6.02
CA ALA A 43 2.73 5.20 -5.60
C ALA A 43 2.49 5.41 -4.09
N ALA A 44 3.55 5.32 -3.28
CA ALA A 44 3.49 5.61 -1.85
C ALA A 44 3.14 7.09 -1.57
N VAL A 45 3.73 8.01 -2.33
CA VAL A 45 3.40 9.46 -2.26
C VAL A 45 1.93 9.68 -2.63
N HIS A 46 1.48 9.11 -3.75
CA HIS A 46 0.08 9.18 -4.18
C HIS A 46 -0.87 8.63 -3.11
N ARG A 47 -0.51 7.50 -2.48
CA ARG A 47 -1.28 6.90 -1.38
C ARG A 47 -1.32 7.81 -0.15
N LEU A 48 -0.21 8.44 0.22
CA LEU A 48 -0.16 9.40 1.32
C LEU A 48 -1.10 10.59 1.05
N LEU A 49 -0.98 11.23 -0.12
CA LEU A 49 -1.84 12.35 -0.52
C LEU A 49 -3.32 11.93 -0.55
N THR A 50 -3.62 10.72 -1.02
CA THR A 50 -4.97 10.14 -0.99
C THR A 50 -5.51 10.01 0.43
N LEU A 51 -4.73 9.47 1.36
CA LEU A 51 -5.15 9.32 2.76
C LEU A 51 -5.34 10.67 3.45
N LEU A 52 -4.45 11.64 3.19
CA LEU A 52 -4.59 13.01 3.71
C LEU A 52 -5.89 13.65 3.17
N ALA A 53 -6.15 13.55 1.87
CA ALA A 53 -7.37 14.06 1.25
C ALA A 53 -8.64 13.37 1.78
N PHE A 54 -8.62 12.04 1.93
CA PHE A 54 -9.70 11.25 2.52
C PHE A 54 -10.04 11.73 3.94
N HIS A 55 -9.01 12.05 4.72
CA HIS A 55 -9.14 12.61 6.07
C HIS A 55 -9.36 14.13 6.12
N ARG A 56 -9.57 14.77 4.96
CA ARG A 56 -9.82 16.21 4.81
C ARG A 56 -8.67 17.08 5.32
N ILE A 57 -7.46 16.53 5.38
CA ILE A 57 -6.24 17.28 5.63
C ILE A 57 -5.88 18.01 4.34
N GLU A 58 -5.74 19.32 4.47
CA GLU A 58 -5.54 20.22 3.37
C GLU A 58 -4.07 20.22 2.95
N VAL A 59 -3.83 20.15 1.64
CA VAL A 59 -2.51 20.13 1.03
C VAL A 59 -2.48 21.15 -0.11
N ASP A 60 -1.46 22.00 -0.11
CA ASP A 60 -1.24 23.04 -1.12
C ASP A 60 -0.04 22.65 -2.00
N GLU A 61 -0.16 22.77 -3.31
CA GLU A 61 0.97 22.67 -4.24
C GLU A 61 1.62 24.05 -4.39
N VAL A 62 2.92 24.13 -4.16
CA VAL A 62 3.69 25.38 -4.11
C VAL A 62 3.94 25.90 -5.52
N GLU A 63 3.81 27.22 -5.70
CA GLU A 63 4.01 27.89 -6.99
C GLU A 63 4.71 29.25 -6.79
N GLY A 64 5.45 29.70 -7.80
CA GLY A 64 6.03 31.05 -7.85
C GLY A 64 7.38 31.24 -7.15
N LEU A 65 8.10 30.17 -6.79
CA LEU A 65 9.44 30.22 -6.20
C LEU A 65 10.57 30.18 -7.25
N GLY A 66 10.29 29.67 -8.45
CA GLY A 66 11.26 29.50 -9.52
C GLY A 66 12.35 28.47 -9.19
N ALA A 67 13.38 28.37 -10.06
CA ALA A 67 14.37 27.29 -10.00
C ALA A 67 15.20 27.23 -8.70
N LYS A 68 15.37 28.36 -8.00
CA LYS A 68 16.16 28.39 -6.75
C LYS A 68 15.39 27.87 -5.53
N GLY A 69 14.07 27.83 -5.60
CA GLY A 69 13.22 27.56 -4.43
C GLY A 69 13.37 28.62 -3.33
N GLN A 70 12.81 28.31 -2.17
CA GLN A 70 12.93 29.13 -0.96
C GLN A 70 13.45 28.28 0.19
N GLN A 71 14.58 28.68 0.76
CA GLN A 71 15.10 28.08 1.98
C GLN A 71 14.35 28.61 3.20
N LEU A 72 13.88 27.71 4.04
CA LEU A 72 13.14 27.95 5.26
C LEU A 72 13.81 27.26 6.45
N ARG A 73 13.55 27.75 7.65
CA ARG A 73 13.97 27.05 8.88
C ARG A 73 13.25 25.71 9.05
N GLY A 74 13.98 24.60 9.04
CA GLY A 74 13.48 23.28 9.47
C GLY A 74 13.72 23.01 10.95
N VAL A 75 13.46 21.77 11.37
CA VAL A 75 13.59 21.35 12.79
C VAL A 75 15.05 21.31 13.25
N LYS A 76 15.94 20.71 12.44
CA LYS A 76 17.38 20.61 12.72
C LYS A 76 18.18 21.38 11.69
N ASP A 77 17.90 21.12 10.41
CA ASP A 77 18.57 21.71 9.27
C ASP A 77 17.60 22.58 8.46
N PRO A 78 18.08 23.57 7.69
CA PRO A 78 17.25 24.30 6.74
C PRO A 78 16.61 23.37 5.71
N VAL A 79 15.41 23.73 5.27
CA VAL A 79 14.63 23.00 4.27
C VAL A 79 14.41 23.92 3.07
N THR A 80 14.69 23.44 1.86
CA THR A 80 14.39 24.19 0.63
C THR A 80 13.07 23.68 0.06
N VAL A 81 12.14 24.59 -0.19
CA VAL A 81 10.86 24.31 -0.85
C VAL A 81 10.98 24.76 -2.31
N HIS A 82 10.51 23.94 -3.23
CA HIS A 82 10.51 24.21 -4.67
C HIS A 82 9.08 24.32 -5.23
N ASP A 83 8.96 24.86 -6.45
CA ASP A 83 7.70 24.82 -7.19
C ASP A 83 7.28 23.37 -7.46
N GLY A 84 6.00 23.08 -7.30
CA GLY A 84 5.42 21.74 -7.45
C GLY A 84 5.50 20.87 -6.19
N ASP A 85 6.28 21.24 -5.18
CA ASP A 85 6.27 20.57 -3.88
C ASP A 85 4.92 20.71 -3.20
N TRP A 86 4.58 19.77 -2.31
CA TRP A 86 3.33 19.82 -1.55
C TRP A 86 3.57 20.23 -0.11
N LEU A 87 2.75 21.16 0.38
CA LEU A 87 2.76 21.63 1.75
C LEU A 87 1.45 21.30 2.46
N VAL A 88 1.55 20.59 3.56
CA VAL A 88 0.47 20.48 4.54
C VAL A 88 0.64 21.65 5.52
N ARG A 89 -0.04 22.77 5.29
CA ARG A 89 0.05 23.95 6.18
C ARG A 89 -0.65 23.69 7.50
N MET A 90 -0.10 24.15 8.62
CA MET A 90 -0.64 23.83 9.94
C MET A 90 -1.74 24.77 10.40
N ASP A 91 -1.98 25.90 9.72
CA ASP A 91 -3.07 26.84 10.00
C ASP A 91 -4.43 26.37 9.44
N GLN A 92 -4.72 25.08 9.60
CA GLN A 92 -5.95 24.42 9.14
C GLN A 92 -6.68 23.70 10.29
N PRO A 93 -8.01 23.47 10.19
CA PRO A 93 -8.78 22.82 11.26
C PRO A 93 -8.32 21.40 11.60
N HIS A 94 -7.74 20.66 10.65
CA HIS A 94 -7.27 19.29 10.83
C HIS A 94 -5.81 19.19 11.31
N ARG A 95 -5.17 20.31 11.69
CA ARG A 95 -3.77 20.38 12.15
C ARG A 95 -3.36 19.25 13.08
N ASN A 96 -4.14 19.04 14.15
CA ASN A 96 -3.76 18.07 15.17
C ASN A 96 -3.77 16.64 14.64
N PHE A 97 -4.64 16.32 13.68
CA PHE A 97 -4.66 15.01 13.06
C PHE A 97 -3.52 14.85 12.04
N ALA A 98 -3.23 15.88 11.25
CA ALA A 98 -2.05 15.90 10.38
C ALA A 98 -0.75 15.66 11.18
N LYS A 99 -0.62 16.29 12.36
CA LYS A 99 0.49 16.03 13.28
C LYS A 99 0.56 14.58 13.76
N THR A 100 -0.58 13.95 14.06
CA THR A 100 -0.60 12.53 14.47
C THR A 100 -0.10 11.61 13.35
N LEU A 101 -0.45 11.93 12.11
CA LEU A 101 -0.13 11.13 10.93
C LEU A 101 1.25 11.41 10.32
N LEU A 102 1.87 12.56 10.61
CA LEU A 102 3.11 13.01 9.95
C LEU A 102 4.26 13.32 10.92
N LEU A 103 4.11 13.01 12.21
CA LEU A 103 5.21 13.10 13.17
C LEU A 103 5.56 11.72 13.73
N PRO A 104 6.85 11.49 14.05
CA PRO A 104 7.23 10.38 14.89
C PRO A 104 6.42 10.38 16.19
N GLN A 105 5.94 9.22 16.60
CA GLN A 105 5.27 9.03 17.89
C GLN A 105 6.29 8.52 18.91
N PRO A 106 6.75 9.36 19.85
CA PRO A 106 7.72 8.93 20.85
C PRO A 106 7.03 8.00 21.86
N PHE A 107 7.43 6.74 21.88
CA PHE A 107 6.94 5.79 22.88
C PHE A 107 7.59 6.08 24.25
N PRO A 108 6.83 6.06 25.37
CA PRO A 108 7.38 6.35 26.69
C PRO A 108 8.49 5.35 27.07
N LYS A 109 9.68 5.85 27.44
CA LYS A 109 10.80 5.00 27.89
C LYS A 109 10.43 4.15 29.12
N SER A 110 9.49 4.60 29.94
CA SER A 110 9.01 3.91 31.14
C SER A 110 8.11 2.70 30.84
N ALA A 111 7.71 2.47 29.58
CA ALA A 111 6.82 1.37 29.21
C ALA A 111 7.51 0.00 29.10
N ALA A 112 8.84 -0.05 29.28
CA ALA A 112 9.68 -1.23 29.07
C ALA A 112 9.38 -2.43 30.00
N ASP A 113 8.83 -2.20 31.19
CA ASP A 113 8.81 -3.25 32.22
C ASP A 113 7.45 -3.94 32.42
N ASN A 114 6.32 -3.33 32.05
CA ASN A 114 4.97 -3.94 32.20
C ASN A 114 3.84 -3.26 31.39
N GLN A 115 4.15 -2.35 30.46
CA GLN A 115 3.16 -1.65 29.64
C GLN A 115 3.40 -1.97 28.17
N LYS A 116 3.33 -3.25 27.81
CA LYS A 116 3.33 -3.64 26.40
C LYS A 116 2.15 -2.94 25.73
N PRO A 117 2.38 -2.20 24.64
CA PRO A 117 1.29 -1.61 23.89
C PRO A 117 0.37 -2.72 23.39
N TYR A 118 -0.94 -2.48 23.46
CA TYR A 118 -1.92 -3.35 22.83
C TYR A 118 -2.04 -2.90 21.37
N ASP A 119 -1.74 -3.82 20.46
CA ASP A 119 -1.90 -3.68 19.01
C ASP A 119 -0.97 -2.62 18.35
N ASP A 120 -1.37 -1.35 18.32
CA ASP A 120 -0.73 -0.30 17.51
C ASP A 120 0.10 0.68 18.34
N VAL A 121 1.33 0.94 17.87
CA VAL A 121 2.29 1.84 18.55
C VAL A 121 2.59 3.13 17.79
N ALA A 122 2.18 3.22 16.53
CA ALA A 122 2.44 4.37 15.68
C ALA A 122 1.41 4.48 14.55
N TRP A 123 1.17 5.72 14.12
CA TRP A 123 0.28 6.06 13.01
C TRP A 123 0.97 7.00 11.99
N SER A 124 2.30 7.11 12.05
CA SER A 124 3.08 8.01 11.20
C SER A 124 3.12 7.45 9.76
N LEU A 125 2.21 7.93 8.92
CA LEU A 125 2.00 7.45 7.55
C LEU A 125 3.23 7.64 6.68
N ASP A 126 3.99 8.71 6.89
CA ASP A 126 5.26 8.97 6.21
C ASP A 126 6.24 7.81 6.40
N TYR A 127 6.42 7.33 7.63
CA TYR A 127 7.27 6.18 7.91
C TYR A 127 6.68 4.85 7.44
N MET A 128 5.38 4.65 7.61
CA MET A 128 4.70 3.41 7.19
C MET A 128 4.74 3.23 5.67
N LEU A 129 4.66 4.33 4.92
CA LEU A 129 4.69 4.33 3.45
C LEU A 129 6.10 4.56 2.89
N GLY A 130 7.09 4.92 3.72
CA GLY A 130 8.44 5.25 3.27
C GLY A 130 8.51 6.53 2.43
N VAL A 131 7.63 7.50 2.69
CA VAL A 131 7.57 8.80 2.00
C VAL A 131 8.35 9.83 2.81
N THR A 132 9.21 10.59 2.14
CA THR A 132 9.93 11.70 2.80
C THR A 132 8.96 12.84 3.09
N VAL A 133 8.77 13.14 4.37
CA VAL A 133 8.00 14.27 4.86
C VAL A 133 8.84 15.05 5.88
N THR A 134 9.00 16.35 5.68
CA THR A 134 9.88 17.18 6.49
C THR A 134 9.09 18.29 7.20
N PRO A 135 9.09 18.35 8.55
CA PRO A 135 8.46 19.46 9.26
C PRO A 135 9.23 20.77 9.03
N VAL A 136 8.49 21.86 8.79
CA VAL A 136 9.03 23.21 8.58
C VAL A 136 8.67 24.07 9.79
N ASP A 137 9.68 24.56 10.51
CA ASP A 137 9.54 25.37 11.73
C ASP A 137 9.45 26.87 11.42
N ASP A 138 9.59 27.28 10.16
CA ASP A 138 9.48 28.66 9.70
C ASP A 138 8.03 29.09 9.47
N PRO A 139 7.50 30.14 10.13
CA PRO A 139 6.16 30.64 9.86
C PRO A 139 6.00 31.20 8.44
N ALA A 140 7.08 31.55 7.73
CA ALA A 140 7.02 31.99 6.34
C ALA A 140 6.43 30.90 5.41
N ALA A 141 6.50 29.62 5.81
CA ALA A 141 5.87 28.51 5.08
C ALA A 141 4.35 28.70 4.87
N LEU A 142 3.67 29.36 5.83
CA LEU A 142 2.23 29.61 5.77
C LEU A 142 1.86 30.62 4.67
N GLY A 143 2.80 31.50 4.31
CA GLY A 143 2.62 32.57 3.34
C GLY A 143 3.14 32.25 1.94
N LEU A 144 3.67 31.05 1.69
CA LEU A 144 4.12 30.66 0.35
C LEU A 144 2.96 30.72 -0.64
N ALA A 145 3.24 31.16 -1.87
CA ALA A 145 2.28 31.07 -2.95
C ALA A 145 2.06 29.60 -3.34
N GLY A 146 0.86 29.29 -3.78
CA GLY A 146 0.46 27.94 -4.12
C GLY A 146 -1.05 27.79 -4.25
N ARG A 147 -1.45 26.63 -4.74
CA ARG A 147 -2.86 26.28 -4.93
C ARG A 147 -3.27 25.12 -4.03
N ARG A 148 -4.44 25.25 -3.43
CA ARG A 148 -5.06 24.14 -2.70
C ARG A 148 -5.38 23.01 -3.67
N LEU A 149 -4.96 21.79 -3.33
CA LEU A 149 -5.38 20.61 -4.07
C LEU A 149 -6.89 20.38 -3.91
N SER A 150 -7.62 20.40 -5.02
CA SER A 150 -9.05 20.04 -5.08
C SER A 150 -9.26 18.54 -5.30
N ALA A 151 -8.25 17.85 -5.81
CA ALA A 151 -8.17 16.41 -5.98
C ALA A 151 -6.71 15.96 -5.77
N VAL A 152 -6.51 14.66 -5.55
CA VAL A 152 -5.17 14.08 -5.49
C VAL A 152 -4.52 14.23 -6.87
N PRO A 153 -3.28 14.74 -6.98
CA PRO A 153 -2.60 14.86 -8.27
C PRO A 153 -2.29 13.47 -8.82
N GLU A 154 -2.56 13.27 -10.10
CA GLU A 154 -2.08 12.10 -10.82
C GLU A 154 -0.55 12.13 -10.87
N LEU A 155 0.08 10.99 -10.55
CA LEU A 155 1.53 10.80 -10.60
C LEU A 155 1.86 9.65 -11.55
N PRO A 156 1.51 9.74 -12.85
CA PRO A 156 1.69 8.62 -13.75
C PRO A 156 3.16 8.24 -13.84
N GLY A 157 3.37 6.94 -14.02
CA GLY A 157 4.65 6.41 -14.42
C GLY A 157 5.15 6.98 -15.74
N THR A 158 6.35 6.59 -16.16
CA THR A 158 6.92 7.03 -17.44
C THR A 158 7.58 5.88 -18.18
N VAL A 159 7.60 5.97 -19.51
CA VAL A 159 8.30 5.02 -20.38
C VAL A 159 9.12 5.78 -21.42
N GLU A 160 10.43 5.61 -21.35
CA GLU A 160 11.36 6.18 -22.34
C GLU A 160 11.25 5.50 -23.71
N ALA A 161 11.74 6.15 -24.76
CA ALA A 161 11.76 5.57 -26.09
C ALA A 161 12.77 4.42 -26.18
N GLY A 162 12.33 3.24 -26.63
CA GLY A 162 13.19 2.06 -26.73
C GLY A 162 12.42 0.79 -27.07
N SER A 163 13.09 -0.35 -26.96
CA SER A 163 12.52 -1.69 -27.13
C SER A 163 12.85 -2.64 -25.97
N ARG A 164 13.67 -2.16 -25.03
CA ARG A 164 14.02 -2.83 -23.78
C ARG A 164 14.11 -1.78 -22.69
N TRP A 165 13.54 -2.09 -21.54
CA TRP A 165 13.50 -1.19 -20.41
C TRP A 165 13.93 -1.89 -19.14
N ILE A 166 14.38 -1.09 -18.19
CA ILE A 166 14.58 -1.50 -16.81
C ILE A 166 13.72 -0.66 -15.88
N ILE A 167 13.07 -1.31 -14.92
CA ILE A 167 12.30 -0.69 -13.86
C ILE A 167 13.00 -1.00 -12.54
N GLU A 168 13.42 0.05 -11.85
CA GLU A 168 14.21 -0.08 -10.64
C GLU A 168 13.41 -0.71 -9.51
N HIS A 169 13.96 -1.75 -8.87
CA HIS A 169 13.34 -2.35 -7.70
C HIS A 169 13.76 -1.64 -6.42
N ARG A 170 12.94 -0.68 -5.98
CA ARG A 170 13.14 0.03 -4.71
C ARG A 170 12.24 -0.52 -3.60
N GLY A 171 11.67 -1.71 -3.77
CA GLY A 171 10.76 -2.31 -2.78
C GLY A 171 9.32 -1.77 -2.86
N GLN A 172 8.95 -1.11 -3.95
CA GLN A 172 7.59 -0.65 -4.15
C GLN A 172 6.62 -1.83 -4.41
N ALA A 173 5.45 -1.80 -3.79
CA ALA A 173 4.44 -2.86 -3.90
C ALA A 173 3.88 -3.01 -5.33
N ALA A 174 3.89 -1.92 -6.10
CA ALA A 174 3.38 -1.87 -7.48
C ALA A 174 4.08 -2.85 -8.44
N LEU A 175 5.31 -3.29 -8.13
CA LEU A 175 6.01 -4.31 -8.92
C LEU A 175 5.31 -5.68 -8.88
N ALA A 176 4.54 -5.96 -7.81
CA ALA A 176 3.74 -7.16 -7.75
C ALA A 176 2.64 -7.11 -8.81
N SER A 177 1.87 -6.02 -8.87
CA SER A 177 0.81 -5.79 -9.87
C SER A 177 1.34 -5.78 -11.31
N LEU A 178 2.53 -5.20 -11.52
CA LEU A 178 3.13 -5.06 -12.85
C LEU A 178 3.21 -6.39 -13.61
N ARG A 179 3.55 -7.48 -12.92
CA ARG A 179 3.70 -8.80 -13.56
C ARG A 179 2.43 -9.22 -14.30
N TRP A 180 1.25 -8.94 -13.73
CA TRP A 180 -0.04 -9.26 -14.33
C TRP A 180 -0.59 -8.16 -15.25
N ALA A 181 -0.18 -6.90 -15.04
CA ALA A 181 -0.57 -5.78 -15.91
C ALA A 181 0.12 -5.80 -17.29
N LEU A 182 1.30 -6.43 -17.40
CA LEU A 182 2.03 -6.54 -18.67
C LEU A 182 1.23 -7.37 -19.70
N PRO A 183 1.37 -7.10 -21.02
CA PRO A 183 0.70 -7.90 -22.06
C PRO A 183 1.26 -9.33 -22.13
N GLU A 184 0.48 -10.28 -22.61
CA GLU A 184 0.99 -11.63 -22.90
C GLU A 184 2.19 -11.58 -23.87
N GLY A 185 3.17 -12.45 -23.65
CA GLY A 185 4.41 -12.48 -24.45
C GLY A 185 5.50 -11.51 -24.01
N ALA A 186 5.25 -10.65 -23.01
CA ALA A 186 6.28 -9.83 -22.40
C ALA A 186 7.39 -10.69 -21.79
N GLU A 187 8.64 -10.43 -22.17
CA GLU A 187 9.80 -11.01 -21.51
C GLU A 187 10.11 -10.19 -20.26
N VAL A 188 10.15 -10.86 -19.10
CA VAL A 188 10.46 -10.22 -17.82
C VAL A 188 11.60 -10.98 -17.14
N LEU A 189 12.69 -10.28 -16.89
CA LEU A 189 13.85 -10.78 -16.16
C LEU A 189 14.06 -9.93 -14.90
N ALA A 190 14.51 -10.53 -13.80
CA ALA A 190 15.00 -9.81 -12.64
C ALA A 190 16.53 -9.87 -12.59
N LEU A 191 17.16 -8.76 -12.25
CA LEU A 191 18.60 -8.72 -11.95
C LEU A 191 18.92 -9.54 -10.70
N ARG A 192 19.92 -10.42 -10.77
CA ARG A 192 20.46 -11.19 -9.63
C ARG A 192 21.61 -10.47 -8.93
N GLU A 193 22.27 -9.57 -9.65
CA GLU A 193 23.38 -8.75 -9.21
C GLU A 193 23.22 -7.32 -9.75
N PRO A 194 23.81 -6.30 -9.12
CA PRO A 194 23.75 -4.94 -9.63
C PRO A 194 24.35 -4.84 -11.04
N TRP A 195 23.70 -4.08 -11.92
CA TRP A 195 24.14 -3.92 -13.31
C TRP A 195 23.90 -2.50 -13.82
N GLN A 196 24.94 -1.85 -14.34
CA GLN A 196 24.90 -0.47 -14.87
C GLN A 196 24.22 0.56 -13.94
N GLY A 197 24.42 0.44 -12.62
CA GLY A 197 23.83 1.35 -11.63
C GLY A 197 22.43 0.96 -11.16
N HIS A 198 21.84 -0.09 -11.73
CA HIS A 198 20.57 -0.68 -11.29
C HIS A 198 20.80 -1.76 -10.23
N GLY A 199 19.96 -1.78 -9.21
CA GLY A 199 20.04 -2.70 -8.09
C GLY A 199 19.54 -4.12 -8.40
N VAL A 200 19.82 -5.03 -7.47
CA VAL A 200 19.28 -6.40 -7.50
C VAL A 200 17.76 -6.37 -7.43
N GLY A 201 17.11 -7.24 -8.20
CA GLY A 201 15.65 -7.35 -8.28
C GLY A 201 15.00 -6.39 -9.28
N SER A 202 15.73 -5.41 -9.82
CA SER A 202 15.21 -4.54 -10.90
C SER A 202 14.76 -5.40 -12.08
N LEU A 203 13.60 -5.03 -12.64
CA LEU A 203 12.94 -5.80 -13.69
C LEU A 203 13.35 -5.28 -15.06
N VAL A 204 13.89 -6.15 -15.89
CA VAL A 204 14.17 -5.90 -17.29
C VAL A 204 13.02 -6.45 -18.12
N ILE A 205 12.45 -5.58 -18.96
CA ILE A 205 11.27 -5.87 -19.77
C ILE A 205 11.61 -5.69 -21.24
N ALA A 206 11.25 -6.68 -22.06
CA ALA A 206 11.40 -6.67 -23.51
C ALA A 206 10.24 -7.41 -24.19
N GLY A 207 10.27 -7.46 -25.53
CA GLY A 207 9.27 -8.20 -26.32
C GLY A 207 7.90 -7.52 -26.42
N VAL A 208 7.78 -6.26 -25.98
CA VAL A 208 6.54 -5.47 -25.99
C VAL A 208 6.77 -4.11 -26.64
N GLY A 209 5.73 -3.53 -27.22
CA GLY A 209 5.76 -2.15 -27.71
C GLY A 209 5.74 -1.13 -26.56
N ARG A 210 6.34 0.04 -26.78
CA ARG A 210 6.38 1.13 -25.78
C ARG A 210 5.00 1.48 -25.23
N ASP A 211 4.01 1.62 -26.10
CA ASP A 211 2.66 2.04 -25.69
C ASP A 211 1.95 0.94 -24.87
N GLN A 212 2.23 -0.33 -25.15
CA GLN A 212 1.73 -1.45 -24.33
C GLN A 212 2.39 -1.46 -22.96
N LEU A 213 3.69 -1.16 -22.88
CA LEU A 213 4.39 -1.02 -21.61
C LEU A 213 3.86 0.19 -20.82
N ALA A 214 3.65 1.33 -21.49
CA ALA A 214 3.09 2.54 -20.87
C ALA A 214 1.72 2.27 -20.23
N ALA A 215 0.83 1.57 -20.93
CA ALA A 215 -0.47 1.19 -20.39
C ALA A 215 -0.39 0.34 -19.10
N ALA A 216 0.69 -0.43 -18.90
CA ALA A 216 0.91 -1.22 -17.69
C ALA A 216 1.66 -0.44 -16.58
N VAL A 217 2.59 0.43 -16.95
CA VAL A 217 3.54 1.10 -16.04
C VAL A 217 3.00 2.42 -15.50
N GLU A 218 2.30 3.20 -16.33
CA GLU A 218 1.80 4.53 -15.97
C GLU A 218 0.79 4.50 -14.81
N PRO A 219 -0.24 3.62 -14.81
CA PRO A 219 -1.20 3.54 -13.70
C PRO A 219 -0.58 3.03 -12.39
N LEU A 220 0.59 2.38 -12.48
CA LEU A 220 1.31 1.82 -11.34
C LEU A 220 2.36 2.78 -10.78
N HIS A 221 2.46 4.01 -11.32
CA HIS A 221 3.42 5.03 -10.90
C HIS A 221 4.89 4.57 -11.06
N LEU A 222 5.15 3.64 -11.98
CA LEU A 222 6.48 3.05 -12.20
C LEU A 222 7.22 3.79 -13.32
N HIS A 223 8.55 3.78 -13.29
CA HIS A 223 9.36 4.42 -14.33
C HIS A 223 10.21 3.39 -15.05
N ALA A 224 10.01 3.29 -16.36
CA ALA A 224 10.72 2.39 -17.25
C ALA A 224 11.77 3.17 -18.05
N VAL A 225 13.03 2.96 -17.70
CA VAL A 225 14.20 3.59 -18.33
C VAL A 225 14.66 2.71 -19.49
N ALA A 226 14.91 3.29 -20.65
CA ALA A 226 15.36 2.52 -21.81
C ALA A 226 16.82 2.09 -21.64
N ILE A 227 17.11 0.83 -21.97
CA ILE A 227 18.48 0.29 -21.92
C ILE A 227 18.90 -0.21 -23.30
N ALA A 228 20.12 0.16 -23.71
CA ALA A 228 20.65 -0.19 -25.02
C ALA A 228 21.08 -1.67 -25.11
N GLU A 229 21.69 -2.18 -24.04
CA GLU A 229 22.23 -3.53 -23.95
C GLU A 229 21.35 -4.40 -23.04
N ALA A 230 21.34 -5.71 -23.28
CA ALA A 230 20.72 -6.65 -22.34
C ALA A 230 21.73 -6.94 -21.21
N PRO A 231 21.28 -7.10 -19.95
CA PRO A 231 22.16 -7.63 -18.93
C PRO A 231 22.62 -9.06 -19.29
N PRO A 232 23.80 -9.50 -18.82
CA PRO A 232 24.27 -10.86 -19.05
C PRO A 232 23.27 -11.89 -18.54
N THR A 233 23.06 -12.99 -19.27
CA THR A 233 22.11 -14.04 -18.87
C THR A 233 22.41 -14.60 -17.47
N ALA A 234 23.68 -14.77 -17.11
CA ALA A 234 24.10 -15.22 -15.78
C ALA A 234 23.72 -14.25 -14.65
N ALA A 235 23.57 -12.96 -14.96
CA ALA A 235 23.19 -11.90 -14.04
C ALA A 235 21.67 -11.74 -13.90
N THR A 236 20.87 -12.59 -14.56
CA THR A 236 19.41 -12.45 -14.61
C THR A 236 18.70 -13.77 -14.29
N VAL A 237 17.42 -13.66 -13.93
CA VAL A 237 16.50 -14.79 -13.79
C VAL A 237 15.15 -14.44 -14.39
N ALA A 238 14.53 -15.38 -15.09
CA ALA A 238 13.19 -15.19 -15.64
C ALA A 238 12.14 -15.04 -14.54
N VAL A 239 11.24 -14.08 -14.73
CA VAL A 239 10.12 -13.81 -13.82
C VAL A 239 8.83 -14.18 -14.53
N ASN A 240 8.22 -15.28 -14.12
CA ASN A 240 6.98 -15.79 -14.73
C ASN A 240 5.72 -15.04 -14.25
N ARG A 241 4.55 -15.44 -14.75
CA ARG A 241 3.24 -15.10 -14.15
C ARG A 241 2.66 -16.38 -13.54
N PRO A 242 2.84 -16.61 -12.23
CA PRO A 242 2.41 -17.88 -11.64
C PRO A 242 0.88 -17.97 -11.60
N ARG A 243 0.35 -19.17 -11.78
CA ARG A 243 -1.03 -19.54 -11.44
C ARG A 243 -1.13 -19.67 -9.93
N VAL A 244 -1.66 -18.64 -9.29
CA VAL A 244 -1.74 -18.55 -7.83
C VAL A 244 -3.03 -19.19 -7.35
N ALA A 245 -2.91 -20.10 -6.39
CA ALA A 245 -4.03 -20.52 -5.55
C ALA A 245 -3.90 -19.92 -4.16
N LEU A 246 -5.03 -19.57 -3.55
CA LEU A 246 -5.12 -19.10 -2.18
C LEU A 246 -5.95 -20.09 -1.38
N PHE A 247 -5.31 -20.77 -0.44
CA PHE A 247 -5.98 -21.71 0.42
C PHE A 247 -6.72 -21.00 1.56
N HIS A 248 -7.93 -21.43 1.85
CA HIS A 248 -8.63 -21.07 3.08
C HIS A 248 -9.14 -22.29 3.85
N SER A 249 -9.34 -22.10 5.15
CA SER A 249 -9.93 -23.07 6.06
C SER A 249 -11.39 -22.71 6.32
N TRP A 250 -12.26 -23.71 6.47
CA TRP A 250 -13.63 -23.53 6.94
C TRP A 250 -13.74 -23.18 8.43
N ARG A 251 -12.64 -23.31 9.19
CA ARG A 251 -12.58 -23.03 10.63
C ARG A 251 -12.09 -21.61 10.94
N TYR A 252 -11.24 -21.03 10.10
CA TYR A 252 -10.67 -19.70 10.28
C TYR A 252 -10.44 -19.03 8.92
N THR A 253 -11.17 -17.94 8.68
CA THR A 253 -11.24 -17.26 7.38
C THR A 253 -10.73 -15.82 7.40
N GLN A 254 -10.32 -15.31 8.57
CA GLN A 254 -9.95 -13.91 8.72
C GLN A 254 -8.68 -13.57 7.93
N ASP A 255 -7.61 -14.33 8.10
CA ASP A 255 -6.33 -14.04 7.43
C ASP A 255 -6.40 -14.35 5.92
N SER A 256 -7.18 -15.37 5.50
CA SER A 256 -7.45 -15.59 4.08
C SER A 256 -8.26 -14.44 3.48
N GLY A 257 -9.21 -13.88 4.22
CA GLY A 257 -9.93 -12.66 3.85
C GLY A 257 -8.99 -11.46 3.62
N TRP A 258 -8.04 -11.23 4.53
CA TRP A 258 -7.04 -10.17 4.37
C TRP A 258 -6.12 -10.38 3.16
N LEU A 259 -5.71 -11.63 2.91
CA LEU A 259 -4.87 -11.94 1.75
C LEU A 259 -5.65 -11.80 0.44
N ARG A 260 -6.90 -12.26 0.39
CA ARG A 260 -7.82 -12.01 -0.75
C ARG A 260 -7.94 -10.52 -1.04
N PHE A 261 -8.29 -9.74 -0.03
CA PHE A 261 -8.43 -8.28 -0.15
C PHE A 261 -7.14 -7.67 -0.71
N THR A 262 -5.98 -8.07 -0.19
CA THR A 262 -4.69 -7.55 -0.65
C THR A 262 -4.40 -7.91 -2.11
N LEU A 263 -4.63 -9.16 -2.51
CA LEU A 263 -4.44 -9.60 -3.90
C LEU A 263 -5.41 -8.87 -4.85
N GLU A 264 -6.66 -8.67 -4.45
CA GLU A 264 -7.66 -7.90 -5.20
C GLU A 264 -7.23 -6.43 -5.35
N GLN A 265 -6.76 -5.78 -4.28
CA GLN A 265 -6.23 -4.41 -4.35
C GLN A 265 -5.01 -4.30 -5.28
N LEU A 266 -4.18 -5.34 -5.33
CA LEU A 266 -3.02 -5.42 -6.22
C LEU A 266 -3.36 -5.95 -7.63
N GLN A 267 -4.64 -6.26 -7.90
CA GLN A 267 -5.10 -6.85 -9.16
C GLN A 267 -4.36 -8.14 -9.55
N ILE A 268 -3.98 -8.93 -8.55
CA ILE A 268 -3.32 -10.22 -8.72
C ILE A 268 -4.42 -11.31 -8.77
N PRO A 269 -4.60 -12.00 -9.91
CA PRO A 269 -5.57 -13.07 -10.01
C PRO A 269 -5.15 -14.27 -9.15
N TYR A 270 -6.12 -14.88 -8.49
CA TYR A 270 -5.93 -16.10 -7.70
C TYR A 270 -7.14 -17.01 -7.85
N THR A 271 -6.92 -18.31 -7.67
CA THR A 271 -7.99 -19.30 -7.47
C THR A 271 -8.14 -19.54 -5.98
N LEU A 272 -9.32 -19.31 -5.43
CA LEU A 272 -9.60 -19.66 -4.04
C LEU A 272 -9.77 -21.19 -3.98
N ILE A 273 -9.04 -21.85 -3.10
CA ILE A 273 -9.10 -23.32 -2.92
C ILE A 273 -9.29 -23.70 -1.46
N ASP A 274 -9.82 -24.89 -1.22
CA ASP A 274 -10.10 -25.41 0.11
C ASP A 274 -9.54 -26.83 0.33
N LYS A 275 -9.96 -27.46 1.43
CA LYS A 275 -9.55 -28.83 1.81
C LYS A 275 -9.85 -29.88 0.74
N ASP A 276 -10.91 -29.72 -0.05
CA ASP A 276 -11.41 -30.70 -0.99
C ASP A 276 -10.60 -30.62 -2.29
N ASP A 277 -10.22 -29.42 -2.72
CA ASP A 277 -9.25 -29.21 -3.82
C ASP A 277 -7.90 -29.87 -3.51
N LEU A 278 -7.39 -29.66 -2.28
CA LEU A 278 -6.14 -30.28 -1.86
C LEU A 278 -6.22 -31.81 -1.90
N ARG A 279 -7.33 -32.39 -1.42
CA ARG A 279 -7.57 -33.84 -1.46
C ARG A 279 -7.71 -34.40 -2.87
N GLN A 280 -8.28 -33.62 -3.79
CA GLN A 280 -8.44 -34.02 -5.18
C GLN A 280 -7.08 -34.18 -5.88
N GLY A 281 -6.08 -33.39 -5.47
CA GLY A 281 -4.71 -33.49 -5.96
C GLY A 281 -4.52 -32.85 -7.34
N ASP A 282 -3.51 -33.34 -8.08
CA ASP A 282 -3.07 -32.76 -9.36
C ASP A 282 -2.65 -31.28 -9.29
N LEU A 283 -2.24 -30.83 -8.10
CA LEU A 283 -2.04 -29.41 -7.80
C LEU A 283 -0.97 -28.74 -8.66
N ARG A 284 0.12 -29.44 -8.99
CA ARG A 284 1.20 -28.89 -9.84
C ARG A 284 0.74 -28.58 -11.27
N ASN A 285 -0.21 -29.36 -11.78
CA ASN A 285 -0.74 -29.12 -13.12
C ASN A 285 -1.76 -27.98 -13.13
N GLN A 286 -2.27 -27.56 -11.97
CA GLN A 286 -3.26 -26.48 -11.83
C GLN A 286 -2.62 -25.16 -11.37
N TYR A 287 -1.66 -25.23 -10.45
CA TYR A 287 -1.09 -24.07 -9.75
C TYR A 287 0.43 -24.13 -9.72
N ASP A 288 1.05 -22.95 -9.83
CA ASP A 288 2.51 -22.81 -9.70
C ASP A 288 2.89 -22.37 -8.27
N LEU A 289 1.94 -21.76 -7.55
CA LEU A 289 2.10 -21.28 -6.18
C LEU A 289 0.78 -21.45 -5.42
N ILE A 290 0.84 -22.13 -4.27
CA ILE A 290 -0.27 -22.17 -3.30
C ILE A 290 0.12 -21.28 -2.11
N LEU A 291 -0.67 -20.23 -1.88
CA LEU A 291 -0.54 -19.36 -0.73
C LEU A 291 -1.41 -19.90 0.40
N ILE A 292 -0.78 -20.21 1.53
CA ILE A 292 -1.46 -20.58 2.77
C ILE A 292 -1.26 -19.43 3.75
N PRO A 293 -2.30 -18.64 4.07
CA PRO A 293 -2.19 -17.57 5.05
C PRO A 293 -1.91 -18.13 6.44
N SER A 294 -1.55 -17.26 7.38
CA SER A 294 -1.63 -17.60 8.80
C SER A 294 -3.04 -18.13 9.12
N MET A 295 -3.13 -19.10 10.01
CA MET A 295 -4.40 -19.74 10.38
C MET A 295 -4.77 -19.42 11.84
N GLY A 296 -4.34 -18.25 12.32
CA GLY A 296 -4.42 -17.87 13.73
C GLY A 296 -3.76 -18.94 14.61
N ASP A 297 -4.46 -19.39 15.64
CA ASP A 297 -3.98 -20.42 16.58
C ASP A 297 -4.27 -21.86 16.11
N MET A 298 -4.68 -22.08 14.85
CA MET A 298 -4.91 -23.44 14.35
C MET A 298 -3.63 -24.26 14.33
N SER A 299 -3.67 -25.45 14.92
CA SER A 299 -2.57 -26.41 14.84
C SER A 299 -2.54 -27.10 13.48
N PHE A 300 -1.39 -27.68 13.12
CA PHE A 300 -1.30 -28.53 11.91
C PHE A 300 -2.31 -29.69 11.94
N ARG A 301 -2.57 -30.26 13.12
CA ARG A 301 -3.59 -31.30 13.32
C ARG A 301 -4.98 -30.79 12.93
N ASP A 302 -5.29 -29.54 13.28
CA ASP A 302 -6.57 -28.92 12.91
C ASP A 302 -6.68 -28.66 11.42
N LEU A 303 -5.57 -28.40 10.73
CA LEU A 303 -5.56 -28.24 9.26
C LEU A 303 -5.83 -29.59 8.56
N VAL A 304 -5.18 -30.66 9.03
CA VAL A 304 -5.35 -32.01 8.48
C VAL A 304 -6.77 -32.55 8.70
N HIS A 305 -7.34 -32.35 9.89
CA HIS A 305 -8.65 -32.91 10.24
C HIS A 305 -9.83 -31.94 10.03
N GLY A 306 -9.57 -30.64 9.99
CA GLY A 306 -10.57 -29.58 9.82
C GLY A 306 -11.68 -29.60 10.88
N ILE A 307 -12.91 -29.29 10.46
CA ILE A 307 -14.08 -29.34 11.35
C ILE A 307 -14.46 -30.80 11.61
N ASP A 308 -14.77 -31.15 12.87
CA ASP A 308 -15.09 -32.52 13.28
C ASP A 308 -16.23 -33.13 12.45
N ARG A 309 -15.97 -34.30 11.83
CA ARG A 309 -16.93 -35.00 10.96
C ARG A 309 -18.18 -35.50 11.68
N LYS A 310 -18.25 -35.48 13.01
CA LYS A 310 -19.52 -35.76 13.71
C LYS A 310 -20.63 -34.76 13.37
N TRP A 311 -20.28 -33.59 12.83
CA TRP A 311 -21.21 -32.57 12.35
C TRP A 311 -21.57 -32.74 10.88
N SER A 312 -21.04 -33.77 10.20
CA SER A 312 -21.28 -34.03 8.78
C SER A 312 -22.72 -34.53 8.53
N PRO A 313 -23.40 -34.06 7.47
CA PRO A 313 -22.99 -32.95 6.61
C PRO A 313 -23.25 -31.60 7.28
N LEU A 314 -22.28 -30.69 7.23
CA LEU A 314 -22.46 -29.29 7.60
C LEU A 314 -22.44 -28.42 6.34
N ALA A 315 -23.59 -28.24 5.71
CA ALA A 315 -23.66 -27.52 4.45
C ALA A 315 -23.46 -26.00 4.64
N TYR A 316 -22.55 -25.43 3.85
CA TYR A 316 -22.41 -23.99 3.68
C TYR A 316 -22.77 -23.62 2.23
N THR A 317 -24.06 -23.58 1.95
CA THR A 317 -24.62 -23.29 0.63
C THR A 317 -25.73 -22.26 0.73
N GLN A 318 -25.97 -21.54 -0.36
CA GLN A 318 -27.04 -20.58 -0.42
C GLN A 318 -28.39 -21.30 -0.45
N THR A 319 -29.30 -20.89 0.44
CA THR A 319 -30.68 -21.39 0.49
C THR A 319 -31.66 -20.23 0.63
N ALA A 320 -32.97 -20.50 0.55
CA ALA A 320 -33.98 -19.46 0.78
C ALA A 320 -33.93 -18.91 2.22
N GLU A 321 -33.56 -19.75 3.19
CA GLU A 321 -33.43 -19.37 4.61
C GLU A 321 -32.10 -18.66 4.89
N TYR A 322 -31.03 -19.08 4.21
CA TYR A 322 -29.67 -18.52 4.34
C TYR A 322 -29.19 -17.93 3.00
N PRO A 323 -29.78 -16.83 2.51
CA PRO A 323 -29.47 -16.28 1.20
C PRO A 323 -28.08 -15.63 1.12
N SER A 324 -27.41 -15.42 2.25
CA SER A 324 -26.06 -14.85 2.33
C SER A 324 -24.95 -15.91 2.44
N HIS A 325 -25.27 -17.19 2.57
CA HIS A 325 -24.27 -18.26 2.56
C HIS A 325 -23.80 -18.55 1.15
N GLY A 326 -22.58 -19.10 1.01
CA GLY A 326 -22.11 -19.62 -0.27
C GLY A 326 -21.68 -18.56 -1.30
N VAL A 327 -21.61 -17.27 -0.94
CA VAL A 327 -21.38 -16.18 -1.91
C VAL A 327 -19.95 -16.16 -2.46
N ILE A 328 -18.97 -16.33 -1.57
CA ILE A 328 -17.54 -16.29 -1.91
C ILE A 328 -17.05 -17.70 -2.27
N ASP A 329 -17.43 -18.66 -1.45
CA ASP A 329 -17.19 -20.08 -1.64
C ASP A 329 -18.33 -20.86 -0.98
N SER A 330 -18.56 -22.08 -1.42
CA SER A 330 -19.66 -22.92 -0.97
C SER A 330 -19.28 -24.39 -0.96
N SER A 331 -19.77 -25.13 0.02
CA SER A 331 -19.59 -26.58 0.08
C SER A 331 -20.84 -27.26 0.63
N PRO A 332 -21.25 -28.40 0.05
CA PRO A 332 -22.32 -29.23 0.62
C PRO A 332 -21.92 -29.81 1.98
N ASP A 333 -20.63 -29.87 2.32
CA ASP A 333 -20.14 -30.28 3.63
C ASP A 333 -18.77 -29.66 3.96
N ILE A 334 -18.77 -28.66 4.85
CA ILE A 334 -17.54 -28.00 5.32
C ILE A 334 -16.78 -28.83 6.37
N THR A 335 -17.30 -29.98 6.79
CA THR A 335 -16.60 -30.85 7.74
C THR A 335 -15.45 -31.64 7.11
N GLY A 336 -14.55 -32.12 7.97
CA GLY A 336 -13.27 -32.71 7.58
C GLY A 336 -12.24 -31.66 7.23
N GLY A 337 -11.04 -32.13 6.91
CA GLY A 337 -9.90 -31.33 6.46
C GLY A 337 -9.19 -32.01 5.30
N MET A 338 -8.07 -31.45 4.89
CA MET A 338 -7.32 -31.90 3.71
C MET A 338 -6.77 -33.33 3.83
N GLY A 339 -6.74 -33.91 5.03
CA GLY A 339 -6.16 -35.23 5.25
C GLY A 339 -4.66 -35.25 5.02
N PHE A 340 -4.06 -36.44 5.08
CA PHE A 340 -2.65 -36.59 4.68
C PHE A 340 -2.50 -36.70 3.17
N GLU A 341 -3.58 -37.03 2.48
CA GLU A 341 -3.64 -37.13 1.02
C GLU A 341 -3.55 -35.75 0.34
N GLY A 342 -4.02 -34.70 1.01
CA GLY A 342 -3.95 -33.32 0.52
C GLY A 342 -2.66 -32.56 0.88
N LEU A 343 -1.70 -33.21 1.53
CA LEU A 343 -0.32 -32.70 1.76
C LEU A 343 0.59 -33.06 0.60
#